data_AF-A0A835YPU7-F1
#
_entry.id   AF-A0A835YPU7-F1
#
_cell.length_a   1.000
_cell.length_b   1.000
_cell.length_c   1.000
_cell.angle_alpha   90.00
_cell.angle_beta   90.00
_cell.angle_gamma   90.00
#
_symmetry.space_group_name_H-M   'P 1'
#
loop_
_entity.id
_entity.type
_entity.pdbx_description
1 polymer ?
#
loop_
_entity_poly.entity_id
_entity_poly.type
_entity_poly.pdbx_seq_one_letter_code
_entity_poly.pdbx_strand_id
1 'polypeptide(L)'
;MAFRMTQTMRAGHERTDCHPALVKLWSKHLPVQGEVSRHLSPNEQKIIVPFLKHAPQKVARKLRIFGVYWGCTFLLVYGTVKGSTWYDRELARQHRS
;
A
#
# COMPACT_ATOMS: atom_id res chain seq x y z
N MET A 1 16.58 22.73 37.72
CA MET A 1 16.94 21.49 36.99
C MET A 1 15.77 20.52 37.10
N ALA A 2 15.38 19.95 35.96
CA ALA A 2 14.07 19.38 35.69
C ALA A 2 13.82 18.04 36.42
N PHE A 3 12.78 17.98 37.24
CA PHE A 3 12.22 16.74 37.76
C PHE A 3 10.68 16.76 37.69
N ARG A 4 10.14 15.66 37.15
CA ARG A 4 8.78 15.11 37.37
C ARG A 4 7.56 15.86 36.79
N MET A 5 7.49 15.97 35.47
CA MET A 5 6.22 16.21 34.77
C MET A 5 5.96 15.20 33.63
N THR A 6 6.26 13.92 33.85
CA THR A 6 6.10 12.89 32.79
C THR A 6 5.46 11.56 33.21
N GLN A 7 5.01 11.40 34.45
CA GLN A 7 4.39 10.12 34.87
C GLN A 7 2.91 10.20 35.23
N THR A 8 2.36 11.35 35.63
CA THR A 8 0.97 11.43 36.08
C THR A 8 -0.05 11.58 34.96
N MET A 9 0.34 12.06 33.77
CA MET A 9 -0.58 12.08 32.61
C MET A 9 -0.75 10.71 31.92
N ARG A 10 0.12 9.73 32.23
CA ARG A 10 -0.01 8.34 31.75
C ARG A 10 -0.96 7.48 32.59
N ALA A 11 -1.30 7.94 33.80
CA ALA A 11 -2.16 7.21 34.74
C ALA A 11 -3.66 7.54 34.57
N GLY A 12 -4.03 8.43 33.64
CA GLY A 12 -5.40 8.93 33.48
C GLY A 12 -6.34 8.11 32.59
N HIS A 13 -5.92 6.97 32.06
CA HIS A 13 -6.79 6.17 31.18
C HIS A 13 -6.43 4.69 31.11
N GLU A 14 -6.14 4.05 32.26
CA GLU A 14 -6.29 2.60 32.31
C GLU A 14 -7.78 2.29 32.20
N ARG A 15 -8.22 1.87 31.00
CA ARG A 15 -9.54 1.26 30.83
C ARG A 15 -9.57 0.01 31.73
N THR A 16 -10.35 0.06 32.80
CA THR A 16 -10.57 -1.05 33.75
C THR A 16 -11.25 -2.26 33.11
N ASP A 17 -11.74 -2.09 31.89
CA ASP A 17 -12.59 -3.05 31.19
C ASP A 17 -11.76 -4.06 30.35
N CYS A 18 -10.43 -3.94 30.36
CA CYS A 18 -9.52 -4.77 29.57
C CYS A 18 -8.30 -5.18 30.39
N HIS A 19 -7.88 -6.44 30.24
CA HIS A 19 -6.69 -6.97 30.88
C HIS A 19 -5.43 -6.18 30.44
N PRO A 20 -4.48 -5.83 31.33
CA PRO A 20 -3.32 -4.97 31.02
C PRO A 20 -2.46 -5.46 29.84
N ALA A 21 -2.41 -6.77 29.61
CA ALA A 21 -1.71 -7.36 28.47
C ALA A 21 -2.32 -6.98 27.10
N LEU A 22 -3.63 -6.71 27.06
CA LEU A 22 -4.36 -6.32 25.84
C LEU A 22 -4.15 -4.85 25.48
N VAL A 23 -3.72 -4.01 26.43
CA VAL A 23 -3.42 -2.59 26.18
C VAL A 23 -2.38 -2.44 25.07
N LYS A 24 -1.34 -3.30 25.04
CA LYS A 24 -0.33 -3.28 23.96
C LYS A 24 -0.89 -3.67 22.59
N LEU A 25 -1.91 -4.52 22.55
CA LEU A 25 -2.52 -4.98 21.30
C LEU A 25 -3.35 -3.86 20.63
N TRP A 26 -4.00 -3.03 21.44
CA TRP A 26 -4.88 -1.95 20.98
C TRP A 26 -4.22 -0.55 21.00
N SER A 27 -3.04 -0.42 21.62
CA SER A 27 -2.26 0.82 21.84
C SER A 27 -1.76 1.55 20.58
N LYS A 28 -1.94 1.02 19.37
CA LYS A 28 -1.46 1.71 18.15
C LYS A 28 -2.34 2.90 17.73
N HIS A 29 -3.45 3.14 18.41
CA HIS A 29 -4.31 4.28 18.16
C HIS A 29 -3.96 5.37 19.16
N LEU A 30 -3.29 6.43 18.69
CA LEU A 30 -3.22 7.69 19.43
C LEU A 30 -4.66 8.13 19.77
N PRO A 31 -4.90 8.75 20.93
CA PRO A 31 -6.21 9.29 21.24
C PRO A 31 -6.52 10.44 20.28
N VAL A 32 -7.23 10.14 19.20
CA VAL A 32 -7.76 11.14 18.27
C VAL A 32 -9.03 11.70 18.93
N GLN A 33 -8.95 12.95 19.39
CA GLN A 33 -10.10 13.64 19.98
C GLN A 33 -10.84 14.42 18.90
N GLY A 34 -12.17 14.32 18.88
CA GLY A 34 -13.03 15.10 17.98
C GLY A 34 -13.33 14.47 16.62
N GLU A 35 -12.80 13.28 16.31
CA GLU A 35 -13.17 12.55 15.09
C GLU A 35 -14.43 11.71 15.32
N VAL A 36 -15.46 11.96 14.52
CA VAL A 36 -16.70 11.18 14.52
C VAL A 36 -16.73 10.32 13.26
N SER A 37 -16.36 9.04 13.39
CA SER A 37 -16.45 8.07 12.30
C SER A 37 -17.84 7.43 12.27
N ARG A 38 -18.49 7.43 11.11
CA ARG A 38 -19.74 6.69 10.87
C ARG A 38 -19.47 5.53 9.94
N HIS A 39 -19.89 4.34 10.36
CA HIS A 39 -19.79 3.12 9.57
C HIS A 39 -21.17 2.49 9.45
N LEU A 40 -21.45 1.96 8.26
CA LEU A 40 -22.62 1.13 8.02
C LEU A 40 -22.25 -0.34 8.31
N SER A 41 -23.18 -1.15 8.82
CA SER A 41 -22.95 -2.59 8.97
C SER A 41 -22.61 -3.20 7.60
N PRO A 42 -21.63 -4.13 7.50
CA PRO A 42 -21.29 -4.77 6.23
C PRO A 42 -22.50 -5.40 5.52
N ASN A 43 -23.48 -5.87 6.30
CA ASN A 43 -24.70 -6.49 5.79
C ASN A 43 -25.67 -5.49 5.13
N GLU A 44 -25.52 -4.21 5.43
CA GLU A 44 -26.32 -3.12 4.87
C GLU A 44 -25.64 -2.45 3.67
N GLN A 45 -24.36 -2.75 3.45
CA GLN A 45 -23.57 -2.17 2.36
C GLN A 45 -23.80 -2.93 1.06
N LYS A 46 -24.15 -2.19 -0.01
CA LYS A 46 -24.11 -2.74 -1.38
C LYS A 46 -22.67 -2.74 -1.87
N ILE A 47 -21.95 -3.85 -1.69
CA ILE A 47 -20.49 -3.94 -1.97
C ILE A 47 -20.19 -3.95 -3.48
N ILE A 48 -21.00 -4.67 -4.26
CA ILE A 48 -20.69 -4.98 -5.67
C ILE A 48 -20.93 -3.78 -6.60
N VAL A 49 -22.00 -3.02 -6.36
CA VAL A 49 -22.41 -1.87 -7.19
C VAL A 49 -21.33 -0.78 -7.30
N PRO A 50 -20.74 -0.27 -6.20
CA PRO A 50 -19.67 0.73 -6.28
C PRO A 50 -18.38 0.16 -6.86
N PHE A 51 -18.13 -1.15 -6.71
CA PHE A 51 -16.99 -1.78 -7.34
C PHE A 51 -17.10 -1.73 -8.86
N LEU A 52 -18.20 -2.21 -9.45
CA LEU A 52 -18.40 -2.18 -10.90
C LEU A 52 -18.38 -0.77 -11.48
N LYS A 53 -19.00 0.20 -10.79
CA LYS A 53 -19.09 1.59 -11.26
C LYS A 53 -17.76 2.35 -11.17
N HIS A 54 -17.00 2.15 -10.08
CA HIS A 54 -15.84 2.98 -9.78
C HIS A 54 -14.49 2.28 -9.96
N ALA A 55 -14.44 0.95 -9.92
CA ALA A 55 -13.19 0.21 -10.15
C ALA A 55 -12.57 0.51 -11.52
N PRO A 56 -13.27 0.45 -12.67
CA PRO A 56 -12.63 0.68 -13.97
C PRO A 56 -12.04 2.09 -14.07
N GLN A 57 -12.74 3.10 -13.56
CA GLN A 57 -12.24 4.48 -13.54
C GLN A 57 -11.01 4.64 -12.64
N LYS A 58 -11.02 4.01 -11.45
CA LYS A 58 -9.88 4.04 -10.52
C LYS A 58 -8.67 3.29 -11.10
N VAL A 59 -8.89 2.15 -11.74
CA VAL A 59 -7.85 1.35 -12.40
C VAL A 59 -7.25 2.14 -13.56
N ALA A 60 -8.06 2.69 -14.46
CA ALA A 60 -7.57 3.48 -15.59
C ALA A 60 -6.72 4.68 -15.12
N ARG A 61 -7.16 5.39 -14.07
CA ARG A 61 -6.39 6.48 -13.48
C ARG A 61 -5.05 6.03 -12.92
N LYS A 62 -5.02 4.88 -12.22
CA LYS A 62 -3.78 4.32 -11.66
C LYS A 62 -2.86 3.80 -12.75
N LEU A 63 -3.41 3.15 -13.78
CA LEU A 63 -2.66 2.67 -14.93
C LEU A 63 -2.03 3.81 -15.72
N ARG A 64 -2.67 4.98 -15.82
CA ARG A 64 -2.07 6.15 -16.45
C ARG A 64 -0.86 6.69 -15.67
N ILE A 65 -0.95 6.71 -14.34
CA ILE A 65 0.13 7.20 -13.46
C ILE A 65 1.32 6.23 -13.50
N PHE A 66 1.04 4.93 -13.36
CA PHE A 66 2.09 3.92 -13.25
C PHE A 66 2.53 3.34 -14.60
N GLY A 67 1.71 3.46 -15.64
CA GLY A 67 1.93 2.84 -16.94
C GLY A 67 3.10 3.42 -17.70
N VAL A 68 3.45 4.69 -17.49
CA VAL A 68 4.67 5.27 -18.09
C VAL A 68 5.90 4.63 -17.46
N TYR A 69 5.95 4.54 -16.13
CA TYR A 69 7.07 3.93 -15.42
C TYR A 69 7.24 2.46 -15.80
N TRP A 70 6.19 1.66 -15.65
CA TRP A 70 6.23 0.23 -15.99
C TRP A 70 6.42 -0.02 -17.49
N GLY A 71 5.83 0.82 -18.34
CA GLY A 71 5.97 0.73 -19.79
C GLY A 71 7.41 0.99 -20.24
N CYS A 72 8.06 2.03 -19.72
CA CYS A 72 9.46 2.32 -20.00
C CYS A 72 10.37 1.21 -19.49
N THR A 73 10.19 0.73 -18.26
CA THR A 73 10.98 -0.39 -17.72
C THR A 73 10.81 -1.65 -18.56
N PHE A 74 9.58 -1.99 -18.92
CA PHE A 74 9.28 -3.16 -19.74
C PHE A 74 9.93 -3.04 -21.14
N LEU A 75 9.81 -1.88 -21.78
CA LEU A 75 10.41 -1.61 -23.09
C LEU A 75 11.92 -1.79 -23.05
N LEU A 76 12.59 -1.24 -22.03
CA LEU A 76 14.04 -1.35 -21.86
C LEU A 76 14.46 -2.81 -21.70
N VAL A 77 13.86 -3.52 -20.75
CA VAL A 77 14.22 -4.92 -20.48
C VAL A 77 13.95 -5.80 -21.71
N TYR A 78 12.77 -5.68 -22.31
CA TYR A 78 12.40 -6.48 -23.48
C TYR A 78 13.29 -6.16 -24.68
N GLY A 79 13.57 -4.88 -24.93
CA GLY A 79 14.44 -4.42 -26.00
C GLY A 79 15.86 -4.96 -25.84
N THR A 80 16.43 -4.90 -24.63
CA THR A 80 17.77 -5.44 -24.35
C THR A 80 17.85 -6.94 -24.61
N VAL A 81 16.88 -7.72 -24.13
CA VAL A 81 16.88 -9.18 -24.33
C VAL A 81 16.72 -9.56 -25.80
N LYS A 82 15.83 -8.88 -26.54
CA LYS A 82 15.67 -9.13 -27.98
C LYS A 82 16.89 -8.68 -28.78
N GLY A 83 17.49 -7.55 -28.41
CA GLY A 83 18.71 -7.05 -29.03
C GLY A 83 19.90 -8.00 -28.85
N SER A 84 20.14 -8.47 -27.61
CA SER A 84 21.25 -9.40 -27.33
C SER A 84 21.07 -10.72 -28.07
N THR A 85 19.87 -11.32 -28.01
CA THR A 85 19.60 -12.58 -28.69
C THR A 85 19.69 -12.48 -30.21
N TRP A 86 19.36 -11.32 -30.80
CA TRP A 86 19.58 -11.09 -32.23
C TRP A 86 21.07 -11.00 -32.57
N TYR A 87 21.83 -10.23 -31.77
CA TYR A 87 23.27 -10.03 -31.97
C TYR A 87 24.05 -11.34 -31.83
N ASP A 88 23.75 -12.14 -30.81
CA ASP A 88 24.40 -13.45 -30.59
C ASP A 88 24.17 -14.40 -31.77
N ARG A 89 22.98 -14.37 -32.38
CA ARG A 89 22.66 -15.17 -33.57
C ARG A 89 23.38 -14.68 -34.83
N GLU A 90 23.69 -13.40 -34.91
CA GLU A 90 24.47 -12.84 -36.02
C GLU A 90 25.94 -13.23 -35.90
N LEU A 91 26.52 -13.06 -34.71
CA LEU A 91 27.88 -13.53 -34.38
C LEU A 91 28.05 -15.03 -34.65
N ALA A 92 27.10 -15.85 -34.20
CA ALA A 92 27.15 -17.29 -34.45
C ALA A 92 27.08 -17.66 -35.93
N ARG A 93 26.47 -16.82 -36.79
CA ARG A 93 26.47 -17.00 -38.24
C ARG A 93 27.83 -16.64 -38.84
N GLN A 94 28.41 -15.52 -38.42
CA GLN A 94 29.73 -15.06 -38.89
C GLN A 94 30.86 -16.01 -38.52
N HIS A 95 30.82 -16.63 -37.33
CA HIS A 95 31.84 -17.60 -36.90
C HIS A 95 31.66 -19.01 -37.49
N ARG A 96 30.58 -19.26 -38.25
CA ARG A 96 30.33 -20.56 -38.92
C ARG A 96 30.76 -20.57 -40.39
N SER A 97 31.08 -19.43 -40.99
CA SER A 97 31.68 -19.32 -42.33
C SER A 97 33.19 -19.29 -42.24
#